data_AF-A0A3S4IDB2-F1
#
_entry.id   AF-A0A3S4IDB2-F1
#
_cell.length_a   1.000
_cell.length_b   1.000
_cell.length_c   1.000
_cell.angle_alpha   90.00
_cell.angle_beta   90.00
_cell.angle_gamma   90.00
#
_symmetry.space_group_name_H-M   'P 1'
#
loop_
_entity.id
_entity.type
_entity.pdbx_description
1 polymer ?
#
loop_
_entity_poly.entity_id
_entity_poly.type
_entity_poly.pdbx_seq_one_letter_code
_entity_poly.pdbx_strand_id
1 'polypeptide(L)'
;MGLNPGEIRIIDPDDIAEMFMITTHNMPLNYLVDQLKEDVGDVIFLGIQPDIVGFYYPMTQAIKDAVEVVYSRLAEWVGDGGFSPL
;
A
#
# COMPACT_ATOMS: atom_id res chain seq x y z
N MET A 1 1.55 -8.30 -3.92
CA MET A 1 2.95 -8.50 -3.49
C MET A 1 3.34 -9.97 -3.45
N GLY A 2 2.40 -10.92 -3.29
CA GLY A 2 2.74 -12.35 -3.23
C GLY A 2 3.38 -12.76 -1.90
N LEU A 3 3.23 -11.90 -0.88
CA LEU A 3 3.71 -12.12 0.49
C LEU A 3 2.64 -12.79 1.35
N ASN A 4 2.95 -13.05 2.61
CA ASN A 4 1.94 -13.49 3.58
C ASN A 4 0.92 -12.38 3.84
N PRO A 5 -0.36 -12.71 4.12
CA PRO A 5 -1.36 -11.71 4.46
C PRO A 5 -0.96 -10.84 5.65
N GLY A 6 -1.23 -9.54 5.55
CA GLY A 6 -0.85 -8.55 6.56
C GLY A 6 0.59 -8.04 6.45
N GLU A 7 1.42 -8.59 5.56
CA GLU A 7 2.74 -8.02 5.29
C GLU A 7 2.62 -6.60 4.72
N ILE A 8 3.42 -5.69 5.26
CA ILE A 8 3.44 -4.26 4.93
C ILE A 8 4.72 -3.92 4.18
N ARG A 9 4.62 -3.22 3.05
CA ARG A 9 5.79 -2.77 2.27
C ARG A 9 5.61 -1.34 1.78
N ILE A 10 6.73 -0.63 1.65
CA ILE A 10 6.80 0.56 0.82
C ILE A 10 7.00 0.10 -0.63
N ILE A 11 6.19 0.61 -1.54
CA ILE A 11 6.17 0.19 -2.94
C ILE A 11 6.73 1.33 -3.77
N ASP A 12 7.69 1.03 -4.65
CA ASP A 12 8.14 2.00 -5.64
C ASP A 12 7.00 2.23 -6.65
N PRO A 13 6.63 3.48 -6.97
CA PRO A 13 5.65 3.78 -8.00
C PRO A 13 5.90 3.09 -9.35
N ASP A 14 7.16 2.79 -9.70
CA ASP A 14 7.50 2.03 -10.89
C ASP A 14 7.04 0.55 -10.79
N ASP A 15 7.11 -0.06 -9.59
CA ASP A 15 6.62 -1.42 -9.33
C ASP A 15 5.08 -1.50 -9.40
N ILE A 16 4.38 -0.41 -9.08
CA ILE A 16 2.90 -0.36 -9.13
C ILE A 16 2.40 -0.62 -10.56
N ALA A 17 3.12 -0.13 -11.57
CA ALA A 17 2.78 -0.32 -12.97
C ALA A 17 2.86 -1.80 -13.38
N GLU A 18 3.83 -2.54 -12.85
CA GLU A 18 4.03 -3.96 -13.11
C GLU A 18 3.09 -4.86 -12.30
N MET A 19 2.56 -4.37 -11.18
CA MET A 19 1.71 -5.15 -10.29
C MET A 19 0.34 -5.52 -10.86
N PHE A 20 -0.01 -5.07 -12.09
CA PHE A 20 -1.29 -5.34 -12.79
C PHE A 20 -2.43 -5.53 -11.80
N MET A 21 -2.56 -4.59 -10.86
CA MET A 21 -3.58 -4.72 -9.85
C MET A 21 -4.91 -4.64 -10.59
N ILE A 22 -5.64 -5.76 -10.66
CA ILE A 22 -7.04 -5.78 -11.09
C ILE A 22 -7.81 -5.05 -9.99
N THR A 23 -7.76 -3.73 -10.06
CA THR A 23 -8.50 -2.83 -9.20
C THR A 23 -9.72 -2.33 -9.95
N THR A 24 -10.65 -1.75 -9.23
CA THR A 24 -11.78 -1.02 -9.80
C THR A 24 -11.37 0.30 -10.47
N HIS A 25 -10.07 0.62 -10.57
CA HIS A 25 -9.59 1.81 -11.24
C HIS A 25 -9.28 1.51 -12.71
N ASN A 26 -9.99 2.18 -13.61
CA ASN A 26 -9.67 2.17 -15.04
C ASN A 26 -8.33 2.88 -15.35
N MET A 27 -7.80 3.64 -14.40
CA MET A 27 -6.51 4.35 -14.48
C MET A 27 -5.55 3.73 -13.48
N PRO A 28 -4.36 3.27 -13.90
CA PRO A 28 -3.42 2.64 -12.97
C PRO A 28 -2.84 3.67 -11.99
N LEU A 29 -2.63 3.25 -10.75
CA LEU A 29 -2.31 4.14 -9.62
C LEU A 29 -0.96 4.86 -9.78
N ASN A 30 -0.05 4.34 -10.58
CA ASN A 30 1.21 5.01 -10.93
C ASN A 30 0.96 6.39 -11.57
N TYR A 31 -0.05 6.53 -12.44
CA TYR A 31 -0.41 7.84 -13.03
C TYR A 31 -0.84 8.85 -11.98
N LEU A 32 -1.57 8.41 -10.96
CA LEU A 32 -1.98 9.29 -9.86
C LEU A 32 -0.77 9.74 -9.05
N VAL A 33 0.16 8.82 -8.78
CA VAL A 33 1.39 9.12 -8.03
C VAL A 33 2.27 10.11 -8.80
N ASP A 34 2.45 9.92 -10.11
CA ASP A 34 3.27 10.81 -10.93
C ASP A 34 2.71 12.24 -10.97
N GLN A 35 1.39 12.39 -11.11
CA GLN A 35 0.74 13.70 -11.05
C GLN A 35 0.88 14.36 -9.66
N LEU A 36 0.77 13.59 -8.58
CA LEU A 36 1.00 14.12 -7.23
C LEU A 36 2.45 14.53 -7.01
N LYS A 37 3.43 13.79 -7.52
CA LYS A 37 4.86 14.13 -7.39
C LYS A 37 5.23 15.47 -8.05
N GLU A 38 4.49 15.91 -9.06
CA GLU A 38 4.73 17.22 -9.69
C GLU A 38 4.39 18.38 -8.75
N ASP A 39 3.38 18.21 -7.89
CA ASP A 39 2.87 19.24 -6.97
C ASP A 39 3.38 19.08 -5.54
N VAL A 40 3.72 17.86 -5.12
CA VAL A 40 4.15 17.51 -3.76
C VAL A 40 5.54 16.85 -3.82
N GLY A 41 6.47 17.34 -3.00
CA GLY A 41 7.88 16.95 -3.10
C GLY A 41 8.18 15.48 -2.82
N ASP A 42 7.40 14.82 -1.96
CA ASP A 42 7.60 13.41 -1.62
C ASP A 42 6.25 12.68 -1.49
N VAL A 43 6.15 11.52 -2.14
CA VAL A 43 4.95 10.69 -2.21
C VAL A 43 5.33 9.25 -1.94
N ILE A 44 4.88 8.74 -0.79
CA ILE A 44 5.18 7.39 -0.32
C ILE A 44 3.96 6.50 -0.55
N PHE A 45 4.16 5.36 -1.22
CA PHE A 45 3.12 4.36 -1.40
C PHE A 45 3.32 3.20 -0.42
N LEU A 46 2.36 2.97 0.46
CA LEU A 46 2.37 1.86 1.42
C LEU A 46 1.33 0.82 1.04
N GLY A 47 1.77 -0.43 0.84
CA GLY A 47 0.91 -1.56 0.55
C GLY A 47 0.78 -2.51 1.75
N ILE A 48 -0.42 -3.08 1.91
CA ILE A 48 -0.70 -4.20 2.83
C ILE A 48 -1.16 -5.39 2.00
N GLN A 49 -0.54 -6.55 2.19
CA GLN A 49 -0.87 -7.75 1.44
C GLN A 49 -2.23 -8.30 1.90
N PRO A 50 -3.25 -8.37 1.02
CA PRO A 50 -4.53 -8.97 1.37
C PRO A 50 -4.41 -10.49 1.49
N ASP A 51 -5.37 -11.09 2.20
CA ASP A 51 -5.62 -12.54 2.23
C ASP A 51 -6.65 -12.93 1.16
N ILE A 52 -7.91 -12.56 1.41
CA ILE A 52 -9.05 -12.83 0.55
C ILE A 52 -9.71 -11.50 0.19
N VAL A 53 -9.94 -11.28 -1.10
CA VAL A 53 -10.66 -10.10 -1.61
C VAL A 53 -11.94 -10.59 -2.29
N GLY A 54 -13.09 -10.28 -1.70
CA GLY A 54 -14.38 -10.74 -2.19
C GLY A 54 -15.54 -9.91 -1.65
N PHE A 55 -16.64 -9.88 -2.40
CA PHE A 55 -17.83 -9.13 -2.00
C PHE A 55 -18.43 -9.70 -0.70
N TYR A 56 -18.72 -8.83 0.28
CA TYR A 56 -19.20 -9.20 1.63
C TYR A 56 -18.24 -10.04 2.49
N TYR A 57 -16.97 -10.21 2.10
CA TYR A 57 -15.99 -10.87 2.96
C TYR A 57 -15.48 -9.90 4.03
N PRO A 58 -15.38 -10.31 5.30
CA PRO A 58 -14.80 -9.48 6.34
C PRO A 58 -13.28 -9.36 6.15
N MET A 59 -12.67 -8.29 6.67
CA MET A 59 -11.22 -8.23 6.83
C MET A 59 -10.76 -9.34 7.79
N THR A 60 -9.75 -10.09 7.37
CA THR A 60 -9.12 -11.10 8.24
C THR A 60 -8.31 -10.41 9.32
N GLN A 61 -8.01 -11.14 10.40
CA GLN A 61 -7.34 -10.56 11.56
C GLN A 61 -5.95 -10.02 11.22
N ALA A 62 -5.18 -10.72 10.37
CA ALA A 62 -3.85 -10.30 9.94
C ALA A 62 -3.86 -8.90 9.28
N ILE A 63 -4.89 -8.58 8.48
CA ILE A 63 -5.01 -7.27 7.85
C ILE A 63 -5.40 -6.19 8.87
N LYS A 64 -6.28 -6.51 9.82
CA LYS A 64 -6.62 -5.57 10.90
C LYS A 64 -5.40 -5.22 11.75
N ASP A 65 -4.60 -6.23 12.09
CA ASP A 65 -3.38 -6.06 12.87
C ASP A 65 -2.36 -5.21 12.09
N ALA A 66 -2.22 -5.45 10.78
CA ALA A 66 -1.36 -4.64 9.92
C ALA A 66 -1.80 -3.17 9.86
N VAL A 67 -3.11 -2.90 9.75
CA VAL A 67 -3.65 -1.54 9.78
C VAL A 67 -3.39 -0.85 11.12
N GLU A 68 -3.53 -1.57 12.23
CA GLU A 68 -3.22 -1.04 13.57
C GLU A 68 -1.74 -0.68 13.71
N VAL A 69 -0.84 -1.51 13.16
CA VAL A 69 0.59 -1.21 13.10
C VAL A 69 0.84 0.08 12.33
N VAL A 70 0.25 0.26 11.15
CA VAL A 70 0.38 1.51 10.38
C VAL A 70 -0.14 2.69 11.20
N TYR A 71 -1.35 2.57 11.75
CA TYR A 71 -1.98 3.61 12.56
C TYR A 71 -1.10 4.08 13.72
N SER A 72 -0.54 3.13 14.48
CA SER A 72 0.34 3.44 15.61
C SER A 72 1.61 4.20 15.22
N ARG A 73 2.12 3.99 13.99
CA ARG A 73 3.34 4.65 13.50
C ARG A 73 3.09 6.02 12.87
N LEU A 74 1.84 6.37 12.54
CA LEU A 74 1.51 7.67 11.93
C LEU A 74 1.88 8.86 12.81
N ALA A 75 1.76 8.71 14.14
CA ALA A 75 2.06 9.80 15.07
C ALA A 75 3.53 10.21 15.09
N GLU A 76 4.44 9.26 14.82
CA GLU A 76 5.89 9.45 14.84
C GLU A 76 6.50 9.17 13.45
N TRP A 77 5.71 9.41 12.40
CA TRP A 77 6.11 9.04 11.04
C TRP A 77 7.29 9.89 10.55
N VAL A 78 8.38 9.21 10.18
CA VAL A 78 9.57 9.82 9.58
C VAL A 78 10.08 8.92 8.45
N GLY A 79 10.40 9.52 7.30
CA GLY A 79 10.81 8.79 6.09
C GLY A 79 9.74 7.76 5.70
N ASP A 80 10.14 6.49 5.63
CA ASP A 80 9.30 5.35 5.25
C ASP A 80 8.51 4.71 6.41
N GLY A 81 8.42 5.39 7.57
CA GLY A 81 7.72 4.85 8.74
C GLY A 81 8.35 3.57 9.31
N GLY A 82 9.61 3.29 8.95
CA GLY A 82 10.33 2.07 9.33
C GLY A 82 9.76 0.78 8.72
N PHE A 83 9.07 0.88 7.59
CA PHE A 83 8.63 -0.29 6.82
C PHE A 83 9.69 -0.68 5.77
N SER A 84 9.71 -1.96 5.40
CA SER A 84 10.66 -2.46 4.38
C SER A 84 10.18 -2.11 2.97
N PRO A 85 11.09 -1.83 2.03
CA PRO A 85 10.73 -1.76 0.61
C PRO A 85 10.28 -3.14 0.11
N LEU A 86 9.40 -3.12 -0.88
CA LEU A 86 8.86 -4.31 -1.54
C LEU A 86 9.96 -5.15 -2.21
#